data_AF-A0A917M850-F1
#
_entry.id   AF-A0A917M850-F1
#
_cell.length_a   1.000
_cell.length_b   1.000
_cell.length_c   1.000
_cell.angle_alpha   90.00
_cell.angle_beta   90.00
_cell.angle_gamma   90.00
#
_symmetry.space_group_name_H-M   'P 1'
#
loop_
_entity.id
_entity.type
_entity.pdbx_description
1 polymer ?
#
loop_
_entity_poly.entity_id
_entity_poly.type
_entity_poly.pdbx_seq_one_letter_code
_entity_poly.pdbx_strand_id
1 'polypeptide(L)'
;MTTLDQRYRKMSANQLAQLAADEDKLVPEAREALRAEIARRPPPIAHRPPSVEESASAKDPLDGVEGWLVWYCLGLFGGIYTQIRLAISLRGGISSIMLAFAILCLGIAAWNLATGISVMRRARSSLRMIFIQLTAGAFQGAIIMIDGIALLASSPGTAELAVALITEGLLIVAGYAIWFRYFQVSKRVKITFGRNL
;
A
#
# COMPACT_ATOMS: atom_id res chain seq x y z
N MET A 1 31.33 38.80 -14.92
CA MET A 1 32.21 37.68 -15.34
C MET A 1 32.43 36.78 -14.13
N THR A 2 31.88 35.57 -14.12
CA THR A 2 32.22 34.56 -13.10
C THR A 2 33.59 33.98 -13.43
N THR A 3 34.52 33.99 -12.48
CA THR A 3 35.86 33.42 -12.66
C THR A 3 35.80 31.90 -12.79
N LEU A 4 36.76 31.29 -13.49
CA LEU A 4 36.81 29.83 -13.71
C LEU A 4 36.77 29.06 -12.37
N ASP A 5 37.43 29.58 -11.34
CA ASP A 5 37.41 29.02 -9.98
C ASP A 5 36.00 28.94 -9.37
N GLN A 6 35.18 29.98 -9.56
CA GLN A 6 33.80 29.97 -9.07
C GLN A 6 32.94 28.95 -9.83
N ARG A 7 33.28 28.68 -11.10
CA ARG A 7 32.59 27.68 -11.91
C ARG A 7 32.95 26.27 -11.46
N TYR A 8 34.23 25.97 -11.21
CA TYR A 8 34.67 24.65 -10.75
C TYR A 8 34.21 24.33 -9.33
N ARG A 9 34.14 25.32 -8.45
CA ARG A 9 33.60 25.14 -7.10
C ARG A 9 32.13 24.67 -7.10
N LYS A 10 31.34 25.07 -8.11
CA LYS A 10 29.93 24.67 -8.25
C LYS A 10 29.72 23.33 -8.96
N MET A 11 30.78 22.72 -9.52
CA MET A 11 30.67 21.45 -10.24
C MET A 11 30.71 20.25 -9.28
N SER A 12 29.90 19.24 -9.60
CA SER A 12 29.91 17.98 -8.86
C SER A 12 31.22 17.21 -9.07
N ALA A 13 31.55 16.30 -8.15
CA ALA A 13 32.79 15.53 -8.23
C ALA A 13 32.89 14.71 -9.53
N ASN A 14 31.76 14.20 -10.03
CA ASN A 14 31.71 13.44 -11.29
C ASN A 14 31.96 14.33 -12.52
N GLN A 15 31.44 15.55 -12.52
CA GLN A 15 31.69 16.51 -13.61
C GLN A 15 33.15 16.95 -13.64
N LEU A 16 33.76 17.17 -12.46
CA LEU A 16 35.19 17.48 -12.37
C LEU A 16 36.07 16.29 -12.81
N ALA A 17 35.69 15.06 -12.46
CA ALA A 17 36.41 13.86 -12.90
C ALA A 17 36.33 13.65 -14.42
N GLN A 18 35.16 13.92 -15.03
CA GLN A 18 35.02 13.91 -16.49
C GLN A 18 35.84 15.03 -17.14
N LEU A 19 35.85 16.23 -16.57
CA LEU A 19 36.64 17.34 -17.09
C LEU A 19 38.16 17.09 -16.96
N ALA A 20 38.59 16.39 -15.91
CA ALA A 20 39.97 15.95 -15.73
C ALA A 20 40.35 14.85 -16.73
N ALA A 21 39.41 13.97 -17.11
CA ALA A 21 39.64 12.99 -18.17
C ALA A 21 39.79 13.64 -19.56
N ASP A 22 39.23 14.83 -19.76
CA ASP A 22 39.32 15.63 -20.98
C ASP A 22 40.29 16.83 -20.86
N GLU A 23 41.24 16.78 -19.91
CA GLU A 23 42.16 17.89 -19.60
C GLU A 23 42.94 18.39 -20.83
N ASP A 24 43.28 17.48 -21.75
CA ASP A 24 44.03 17.79 -22.98
C ASP A 24 43.27 18.70 -23.96
N LYS A 25 41.96 18.86 -23.79
CA LYS A 25 41.12 19.74 -24.63
C LYS A 25 40.96 21.14 -24.02
N LEU A 26 41.45 21.38 -22.81
CA LEU A 26 41.29 22.66 -22.12
C LEU A 26 42.40 23.65 -22.48
N VAL A 27 42.08 24.94 -22.44
CA VAL A 27 43.03 26.06 -22.56
C VAL A 27 43.97 26.05 -21.34
N PRO A 28 45.27 26.44 -21.46
CA PRO A 28 46.24 26.32 -20.36
C PRO A 28 45.76 26.91 -19.02
N GLU A 29 45.14 28.08 -19.03
CA GLU A 29 44.58 28.73 -17.82
C GLU A 29 43.49 27.89 -17.13
N ALA A 30 42.67 27.17 -17.91
CA ALA A 30 41.62 26.31 -17.39
C ALA A 30 42.18 25.00 -16.79
N ARG A 31 43.31 24.51 -17.28
CA ARG A 31 44.01 23.34 -16.73
C ARG A 31 44.59 23.65 -15.36
N GLU A 32 45.24 24.79 -15.21
CA GLU A 32 45.83 25.20 -13.94
C GLU A 32 44.77 25.40 -12.85
N ALA A 33 43.66 26.07 -13.19
CA ALA A 33 42.53 26.24 -12.27
C ALA A 33 41.88 24.90 -11.90
N LEU A 34 41.73 23.96 -12.84
CA LEU A 34 41.21 22.62 -12.57
C LEU A 34 42.14 21.81 -11.65
N ARG A 35 43.45 21.84 -11.89
CA ARG A 35 44.45 21.16 -11.03
C ARG A 35 44.48 21.75 -9.62
N ALA A 36 44.41 23.08 -9.49
CA ALA A 36 44.35 23.75 -8.20
C ALA A 36 43.10 23.37 -7.40
N GLU A 37 41.95 23.25 -8.05
CA GLU A 37 40.70 22.84 -7.39
C GLU A 37 40.70 21.33 -7.04
N ILE A 38 41.25 20.47 -7.89
CA ILE A 38 41.42 19.04 -7.58
C ILE A 38 42.39 18.85 -6.40
N ALA A 39 43.52 19.57 -6.37
CA ALA A 39 44.47 19.54 -5.27
C ALA A 39 43.90 20.09 -3.95
N ARG A 40 42.92 21.00 -4.04
CA ARG A 40 42.21 21.55 -2.88
C ARG A 40 41.21 20.57 -2.28
N ARG A 41 40.68 19.63 -3.06
CA ARG A 41 39.70 18.66 -2.58
C ARG A 41 40.41 17.46 -1.93
N PRO A 42 39.93 16.98 -0.77
CA PRO A 42 40.49 15.77 -0.16
C PRO A 42 40.37 14.59 -1.14
N PRO A 43 41.36 13.69 -1.18
CA PRO A 43 41.38 12.58 -2.13
C PRO A 43 40.10 11.74 -1.99
N PRO A 44 39.51 11.29 -3.11
CA PRO A 44 38.33 10.44 -3.06
C PRO A 44 38.69 9.15 -2.31
N ILE A 45 38.01 8.89 -1.20
CA ILE A 45 38.16 7.65 -0.43
C ILE A 45 37.81 6.49 -1.36
N ALA A 46 38.81 5.74 -1.80
CA ALA A 46 38.74 4.69 -2.82
C ALA A 46 37.91 3.44 -2.43
N HIS A 47 37.07 3.52 -1.40
CA HIS A 47 36.27 2.41 -0.87
C HIS A 47 34.78 2.71 -0.73
N ARG A 48 34.25 3.76 -1.37
CA ARG A 48 32.79 3.90 -1.51
C ARG A 48 32.37 3.36 -2.88
N PRO A 49 31.62 2.25 -2.98
CA PRO A 49 30.98 1.88 -4.25
C PRO A 49 30.13 3.07 -4.73
N PRO A 50 29.92 3.22 -6.06
CA PRO A 50 29.28 4.41 -6.62
C PRO A 50 27.93 4.63 -5.94
N SER A 51 27.86 5.64 -5.07
CA SER A 51 26.61 6.08 -4.46
C SER A 51 25.76 6.65 -5.58
N VAL A 52 24.72 5.90 -5.91
CA VAL A 52 23.58 6.23 -6.79
C VAL A 52 22.75 7.37 -6.17
N GLU A 53 23.40 8.43 -5.71
CA GLU A 53 22.77 9.44 -4.85
C GLU A 53 23.06 10.86 -5.34
N GLU A 54 22.86 11.13 -6.64
CA GLU A 54 22.66 12.53 -7.08
C GLU A 54 21.95 12.63 -8.43
N SER A 55 20.79 11.97 -8.60
CA SER A 55 19.78 12.32 -9.64
C SER A 55 18.47 11.55 -9.43
N ALA A 56 17.89 11.63 -8.22
CA ALA A 56 16.47 11.38 -8.00
C ALA A 56 16.03 11.84 -6.59
N SER A 57 16.45 13.03 -6.15
CA SER A 57 15.68 13.75 -5.11
C SER A 57 14.47 14.43 -5.77
N ALA A 58 13.70 13.64 -6.53
CA ALA A 58 12.33 13.96 -6.82
C ALA A 58 11.58 13.43 -5.61
N LYS A 59 11.33 14.32 -4.64
CA LYS A 59 10.40 14.18 -3.52
C LYS A 59 10.07 12.72 -3.24
N ASP A 60 10.67 12.10 -2.22
CA ASP A 60 10.02 10.94 -1.60
C ASP A 60 8.60 11.41 -1.30
N PRO A 61 7.58 11.02 -2.09
CA PRO A 61 6.25 11.22 -1.60
C PRO A 61 6.24 10.26 -0.41
N LEU A 62 5.48 10.59 0.61
CA LEU A 62 4.78 9.51 1.25
C LEU A 62 4.00 8.83 0.11
N ASP A 63 4.59 7.78 -0.46
CA ASP A 63 4.18 7.10 -1.69
C ASP A 63 2.92 6.33 -1.32
N GLY A 64 1.87 7.11 -1.11
CA GLY A 64 0.68 6.73 -0.40
C GLY A 64 -0.06 5.69 -1.21
N VAL A 65 -0.88 4.93 -0.51
CA VAL A 65 -2.07 4.34 -1.11
C VAL A 65 -2.79 5.51 -1.81
N GLU A 66 -2.74 5.60 -3.14
CA GLU A 66 -3.37 6.68 -3.91
C GLU A 66 -4.62 6.19 -4.66
N GLY A 67 -5.57 7.10 -4.87
CA GLY A 67 -6.77 6.86 -5.68
C GLY A 67 -7.70 5.81 -5.08
N TRP A 68 -8.16 4.86 -5.90
CA TRP A 68 -9.17 3.87 -5.51
C TRP A 68 -8.73 2.94 -4.38
N LEU A 69 -7.42 2.78 -4.17
CA LEU A 69 -6.87 1.96 -3.09
C LEU A 69 -7.14 2.58 -1.69
N VAL A 70 -7.29 3.92 -1.61
CA VAL A 70 -7.63 4.62 -0.35
C VAL A 70 -9.03 4.23 0.09
N TRP A 71 -9.96 4.20 -0.87
CA TRP A 71 -11.35 3.80 -0.61
C TRP A 71 -11.44 2.34 -0.16
N TYR A 72 -10.59 1.47 -0.70
CA TYR A 72 -10.48 0.10 -0.21
C TYR A 72 -9.99 0.07 1.25
N CYS A 73 -8.91 0.78 1.58
CA CYS A 73 -8.41 0.87 2.95
C CYS A 73 -9.45 1.46 3.91
N LEU A 74 -10.16 2.51 3.50
CA LEU A 74 -11.23 3.11 4.30
C LEU A 74 -12.37 2.10 4.53
N GLY A 75 -12.73 1.33 3.50
CA GLY A 75 -13.69 0.24 3.59
C GLY A 75 -13.26 -0.85 4.58
N LEU A 76 -11.97 -1.21 4.61
CA LEU A 76 -11.42 -2.15 5.60
C LEU A 76 -11.61 -1.65 7.02
N PHE A 77 -11.29 -0.37 7.29
CA PHE A 77 -11.45 0.22 8.62
C PHE A 77 -12.92 0.39 9.01
N GLY A 78 -13.78 0.75 8.06
CA GLY A 78 -15.24 0.77 8.28
C GLY A 78 -15.78 -0.62 8.63
N GLY A 79 -15.27 -1.65 7.95
CA GLY A 79 -15.61 -3.05 8.24
C GLY A 79 -15.16 -3.52 9.63
N ILE A 80 -14.06 -2.97 10.18
CA ILE A 80 -13.66 -3.27 11.56
C ILE A 80 -14.73 -2.79 12.55
N TYR A 81 -15.24 -1.57 12.36
CA TYR A 81 -16.26 -1.00 13.23
C TYR A 81 -17.56 -1.83 13.22
N THR A 82 -18.02 -2.26 12.05
CA THR A 82 -19.24 -3.07 11.94
C THR A 82 -19.09 -4.43 12.60
N GLN A 83 -17.95 -5.11 12.43
CA GLN A 83 -17.68 -6.41 13.07
C GLN A 83 -17.59 -6.30 14.59
N ILE A 84 -17.00 -5.21 15.11
CA ILE A 84 -16.96 -4.95 16.56
C ILE A 84 -18.36 -4.69 17.10
N ARG A 85 -19.18 -3.87 16.43
CA ARG A 85 -20.58 -3.66 16.85
C ARG A 85 -21.37 -4.95 16.86
N LEU A 86 -21.21 -5.79 15.83
CA LEU A 86 -21.89 -7.07 15.72
C LEU A 86 -21.49 -7.99 16.89
N ALA A 87 -20.19 -8.10 17.19
CA ALA A 87 -19.70 -8.89 18.32
C ALA A 87 -20.20 -8.38 19.69
N ILE A 88 -20.32 -7.06 19.88
CA ILE A 88 -20.83 -6.47 21.13
C ILE A 88 -22.34 -6.68 21.27
N SER A 89 -23.08 -6.66 20.17
CA SER A 89 -24.55 -6.78 20.16
C SER A 89 -25.02 -8.18 20.58
N LEU A 90 -24.13 -9.18 20.53
CA LEU A 90 -24.38 -10.57 20.93
C LEU A 90 -24.29 -10.82 22.44
N ARG A 91 -24.22 -9.76 23.27
CA ARG A 91 -24.10 -9.86 24.74
C ARG A 91 -25.34 -10.41 25.47
N GLY A 92 -26.46 -10.65 24.80
CA GLY A 92 -27.69 -11.17 25.40
C GLY A 92 -27.82 -12.69 25.30
N GLY A 93 -27.28 -13.43 26.27
CA GLY A 93 -27.47 -14.89 26.39
C GLY A 93 -26.56 -15.69 25.45
N ILE A 94 -25.34 -15.96 25.89
CA ILE A 94 -24.29 -16.56 25.06
C ILE A 94 -24.54 -18.06 24.91
N SER A 95 -25.17 -18.47 23.81
CA SER A 95 -24.99 -19.83 23.32
C SER A 95 -23.56 -19.99 22.78
N SER A 96 -22.97 -21.18 22.86
CA SER A 96 -21.61 -21.44 22.36
C SER A 96 -21.45 -21.07 20.88
N ILE A 97 -22.54 -21.12 20.10
CA ILE A 97 -22.59 -20.73 18.69
C ILE A 97 -22.42 -19.21 18.54
N MET A 98 -23.11 -18.42 19.37
CA MET A 98 -23.00 -16.95 19.34
C MET A 98 -21.61 -16.49 19.78
N LEU A 99 -20.98 -17.18 20.73
CA LEU A 99 -19.59 -16.93 21.11
C LEU A 99 -18.63 -17.22 19.95
N ALA A 100 -18.78 -18.38 19.29
CA ALA A 100 -17.95 -18.74 18.15
C ALA A 100 -18.08 -17.72 17.00
N PHE A 101 -19.30 -17.25 16.75
CA PHE A 101 -19.56 -16.22 15.74
C PHE A 101 -18.92 -14.86 16.11
N ALA A 102 -19.01 -14.44 17.38
CA ALA A 102 -18.35 -13.22 17.84
C ALA A 102 -16.82 -13.28 17.70
N ILE A 103 -16.21 -14.43 18.03
CA ILE A 103 -14.78 -14.67 17.85
C ILE A 103 -14.40 -14.62 16.37
N LEU A 104 -15.21 -15.20 15.49
CA LEU A 104 -15.01 -15.15 14.05
C LEU A 104 -15.03 -13.69 13.54
N CYS A 105 -16.02 -12.89 13.94
CA CYS A 105 -16.10 -11.47 13.61
C CYS A 105 -14.87 -10.68 14.05
N LEU A 106 -14.40 -10.90 15.28
CA LEU A 106 -13.18 -10.27 15.80
C LEU A 106 -11.92 -10.72 15.03
N GLY A 107 -11.84 -12.00 14.66
CA GLY A 107 -10.78 -12.53 13.81
C GLY A 107 -10.75 -11.88 12.43
N ILE A 108 -11.92 -11.68 11.82
CA ILE A 108 -12.06 -10.97 10.54
C ILE A 108 -11.67 -9.50 10.68
N ALA A 109 -12.05 -8.84 11.77
CA ALA A 109 -11.64 -7.46 12.05
C ALA A 109 -10.11 -7.33 12.19
N ALA A 110 -9.48 -8.24 12.94
CA ALA A 110 -8.02 -8.29 13.08
C ALA A 110 -7.34 -8.57 11.73
N TRP A 111 -7.90 -9.44 10.91
CA TRP A 111 -7.41 -9.72 9.56
C TRP A 111 -7.52 -8.50 8.65
N ASN A 112 -8.65 -7.79 8.67
CA ASN A 112 -8.84 -6.54 7.91
C ASN A 112 -7.82 -5.48 8.29
N LEU A 113 -7.50 -5.36 9.58
CA LEU A 113 -6.46 -4.46 10.07
C LEU A 113 -5.07 -4.87 9.55
N ALA A 114 -4.73 -6.16 9.65
CA ALA A 114 -3.45 -6.67 9.17
C ALA A 114 -3.31 -6.51 7.64
N THR A 115 -4.38 -6.76 6.88
CA THR A 115 -4.42 -6.53 5.42
C THR A 115 -4.27 -5.04 5.10
N GLY A 116 -4.98 -4.15 5.81
CA GLY A 116 -4.87 -2.71 5.62
C GLY A 116 -3.44 -2.19 5.86
N ILE A 117 -2.81 -2.61 6.97
CA ILE A 117 -1.42 -2.27 7.29
C ILE A 117 -0.47 -2.84 6.23
N SER A 118 -0.67 -4.09 5.81
CA SER A 118 0.14 -4.74 4.78
C SER A 118 0.08 -3.98 3.46
N VAL A 119 -1.11 -3.56 3.04
CA VAL A 119 -1.34 -2.75 1.83
C VAL A 119 -0.66 -1.39 1.94
N MET A 120 -0.80 -0.71 3.07
CA MET A 120 -0.11 0.58 3.33
C MET A 120 1.42 0.44 3.31
N ARG A 121 1.95 -0.70 3.78
CA ARG A 121 3.38 -1.00 3.78
C ARG A 121 3.89 -1.62 2.47
N ARG A 122 3.02 -1.81 1.46
CA ARG A 122 3.37 -2.44 0.18
C ARG A 122 4.09 -3.79 0.33
N ALA A 123 3.68 -4.59 1.32
CA ALA A 123 4.33 -5.85 1.61
C ALA A 123 4.21 -6.84 0.43
N ARG A 124 5.20 -7.73 0.29
CA ARG A 124 5.23 -8.76 -0.76
C ARG A 124 3.99 -9.66 -0.75
N SER A 125 3.39 -9.88 0.42
CA SER A 125 2.21 -10.73 0.61
C SER A 125 0.88 -9.98 0.52
N SER A 126 0.85 -8.66 0.29
CA SER A 126 -0.39 -7.87 0.38
C SER A 126 -1.47 -8.32 -0.60
N LEU A 127 -1.11 -8.64 -1.85
CA LEU A 127 -2.08 -9.14 -2.82
C LEU A 127 -2.71 -10.47 -2.39
N ARG A 128 -1.91 -11.40 -1.88
CA ARG A 128 -2.41 -12.68 -1.38
C ARG A 128 -3.34 -12.47 -0.19
N MET A 129 -2.97 -11.58 0.74
CA MET A 129 -3.81 -11.24 1.88
C MET A 129 -5.13 -10.61 1.46
N ILE A 130 -5.11 -9.69 0.48
CA ILE A 130 -6.31 -9.09 -0.12
C ILE A 130 -7.20 -10.18 -0.71
N PHE A 131 -6.67 -11.08 -1.55
CA PHE A 131 -7.49 -12.13 -2.17
C PHE A 131 -8.12 -13.09 -1.15
N ILE A 132 -7.38 -13.46 -0.11
CA ILE A 132 -7.93 -14.28 0.99
C ILE A 132 -9.05 -13.50 1.71
N GLN A 133 -8.81 -12.22 1.99
CA GLN A 133 -9.74 -11.35 2.69
C GLN A 133 -11.03 -11.12 1.89
N LEU A 134 -10.93 -10.86 0.58
CA LEU A 134 -12.10 -10.71 -0.31
C LEU A 134 -12.91 -12.01 -0.40
N THR A 135 -12.24 -13.16 -0.50
CA THR A 135 -12.90 -14.48 -0.55
C THR A 135 -13.61 -14.79 0.75
N ALA A 136 -12.94 -14.60 1.89
CA ALA A 136 -13.53 -14.82 3.21
C ALA A 136 -14.70 -13.87 3.47
N GLY A 137 -14.57 -12.61 3.07
CA GLY A 137 -15.65 -11.61 3.18
C GLY A 137 -16.86 -11.95 2.31
N ALA A 138 -16.65 -12.41 1.08
CA ALA A 138 -17.74 -12.87 0.21
C ALA A 138 -18.45 -14.10 0.80
N PHE A 139 -17.70 -15.03 1.39
CA PHE A 139 -18.26 -16.19 2.08
C PHE A 139 -19.09 -15.78 3.30
N GLN A 140 -18.61 -14.82 4.10
CA GLN A 140 -19.39 -14.25 5.21
C GLN A 140 -20.70 -13.62 4.71
N GLY A 141 -20.65 -12.82 3.64
CA GLY A 141 -21.86 -12.23 3.05
C GLY A 141 -22.86 -13.27 2.58
N ALA A 142 -22.38 -14.38 2.01
CA ALA A 142 -23.23 -15.51 1.60
C ALA A 142 -23.90 -16.20 2.80
N ILE A 143 -23.18 -16.39 3.92
CA ILE A 143 -23.77 -16.94 5.16
C ILE A 143 -24.89 -16.04 5.67
N ILE A 144 -24.65 -14.72 5.77
CA ILE A 144 -25.65 -13.74 6.22
C ILE A 144 -26.90 -13.80 5.33
N MET A 145 -26.71 -13.91 4.02
CA MET A 145 -27.82 -14.05 3.07
C MET A 145 -28.61 -15.35 3.28
N ILE A 146 -27.92 -16.48 3.48
CA ILE A 146 -28.54 -17.78 3.75
C ILE A 146 -29.32 -17.74 5.06
N ASP A 147 -28.77 -17.14 6.11
CA ASP A 147 -29.46 -16.96 7.40
C ASP A 147 -30.74 -16.13 7.23
N GLY A 148 -30.68 -15.06 6.43
CA GLY A 148 -31.87 -14.27 6.08
C GLY A 148 -32.93 -15.08 5.33
N ILE A 149 -32.54 -15.91 4.36
CA ILE A 149 -33.46 -16.80 3.63
C ILE A 149 -34.10 -17.82 4.59
N ALA A 150 -33.30 -18.43 5.45
CA ALA A 150 -33.78 -19.40 6.44
C ALA A 150 -34.75 -18.75 7.45
N LEU A 151 -34.47 -17.52 7.88
CA LEU A 151 -35.33 -16.75 8.77
C LEU A 151 -36.67 -16.41 8.10
N LEU A 152 -36.64 -15.99 6.82
CA LEU A 152 -37.85 -15.70 6.05
C LEU A 152 -38.74 -16.95 5.90
N ALA A 153 -38.13 -18.12 5.71
CA ALA A 153 -38.83 -19.39 5.55
C ALA A 153 -39.41 -19.94 6.86
N SER A 154 -38.77 -19.64 8.01
CA SER A 154 -39.12 -20.23 9.30
C SER A 154 -40.06 -19.37 10.16
N SER A 155 -40.06 -18.04 9.97
CA SER A 155 -40.87 -17.13 10.80
C SER A 155 -41.43 -15.95 9.98
N PRO A 156 -42.73 -15.98 9.64
CA PRO A 156 -43.39 -14.90 8.91
C PRO A 156 -43.36 -13.54 9.65
N GLY A 157 -43.29 -13.56 10.99
CA GLY A 157 -43.22 -12.35 11.82
C GLY A 157 -41.87 -11.62 11.77
N THR A 158 -40.85 -12.20 11.13
CA THR A 158 -39.50 -11.61 11.01
C THR A 158 -39.14 -11.21 9.59
N ALA A 159 -40.14 -11.01 8.72
CA ALA A 159 -39.91 -10.73 7.30
C ALA A 159 -39.01 -9.51 7.05
N GLU A 160 -39.20 -8.40 7.78
CA GLU A 160 -38.37 -7.20 7.63
C GLU A 160 -36.90 -7.46 7.98
N LEU A 161 -36.65 -8.14 9.10
CA LEU A 161 -35.29 -8.52 9.51
C LEU A 161 -34.64 -9.47 8.50
N ALA A 162 -35.41 -10.45 8.02
CA ALA A 162 -34.93 -11.40 7.03
C ALA A 162 -34.54 -10.72 5.70
N VAL A 163 -35.39 -9.81 5.20
CA VAL A 163 -35.09 -9.02 3.99
C VAL A 163 -33.87 -8.13 4.20
N ALA A 164 -33.70 -7.53 5.39
CA ALA A 164 -32.52 -6.74 5.73
C ALA A 164 -31.24 -7.60 5.66
N LEU A 165 -31.24 -8.80 6.25
CA LEU A 165 -30.11 -9.73 6.21
C LEU A 165 -29.77 -10.18 4.78
N ILE A 166 -30.79 -10.52 3.99
CA ILE A 166 -30.61 -10.90 2.57
C ILE A 166 -29.96 -9.74 1.80
N THR A 167 -30.49 -8.54 1.98
CA THR A 167 -30.00 -7.33 1.30
C THR A 167 -28.59 -7.00 1.71
N GLU A 168 -28.29 -7.06 3.01
CA GLU A 168 -26.94 -6.84 3.56
C GLU A 168 -25.94 -7.86 3.01
N GLY A 169 -26.28 -9.15 3.06
CA GLY A 169 -25.45 -10.22 2.51
C GLY A 169 -25.16 -10.04 1.02
N LEU A 170 -26.19 -9.65 0.23
CA LEU A 170 -26.04 -9.37 -1.19
C LEU A 170 -25.12 -8.18 -1.45
N LEU A 171 -25.29 -7.06 -0.72
CA LEU A 171 -24.44 -5.88 -0.85
C LEU A 171 -22.98 -6.19 -0.49
N ILE A 172 -22.76 -6.99 0.54
CA ILE A 172 -21.42 -7.46 0.94
C ILE A 172 -20.78 -8.27 -0.20
N VAL A 173 -21.48 -9.28 -0.72
CA VAL A 173 -20.98 -10.12 -1.82
C VAL A 173 -20.69 -9.29 -3.07
N ALA A 174 -21.61 -8.40 -3.45
CA ALA A 174 -21.44 -7.52 -4.61
C ALA A 174 -20.24 -6.57 -4.43
N GLY A 175 -20.11 -5.95 -3.26
CA GLY A 175 -18.98 -5.08 -2.93
C GLY A 175 -17.64 -5.80 -3.03
N TYR A 176 -17.55 -7.00 -2.46
CA TYR A 176 -16.34 -7.82 -2.54
C TYR A 176 -16.03 -8.28 -3.98
N ALA A 177 -17.05 -8.60 -4.78
CA ALA A 177 -16.87 -8.96 -6.19
C ALA A 177 -16.33 -7.78 -7.02
N ILE A 178 -16.82 -6.56 -6.77
CA ILE A 178 -16.31 -5.33 -7.41
C ILE A 178 -14.84 -5.12 -7.06
N TRP A 179 -14.48 -5.22 -5.78
CA TRP A 179 -13.09 -5.10 -5.34
C TRP A 179 -12.21 -6.19 -5.94
N PHE A 180 -12.68 -7.43 -5.94
CA PHE A 180 -11.97 -8.55 -6.54
C PHE A 180 -11.65 -8.30 -8.02
N ARG A 181 -12.64 -7.84 -8.79
CA ARG A 181 -12.44 -7.44 -10.20
C ARG A 181 -11.47 -6.28 -10.33
N TYR A 182 -11.58 -5.26 -9.46
CA TYR A 182 -10.64 -4.15 -9.43
C TYR A 182 -9.19 -4.63 -9.22
N PHE A 183 -8.92 -5.47 -8.22
CA PHE A 183 -7.58 -6.00 -7.94
C PHE A 183 -7.06 -6.94 -9.05
N GLN A 184 -7.94 -7.68 -9.73
CA GLN A 184 -7.54 -8.51 -10.88
C GLN A 184 -7.18 -7.71 -12.13
N VAL A 185 -7.92 -6.64 -12.42
CA VAL A 185 -7.80 -5.90 -13.70
C VAL A 185 -6.85 -4.71 -13.58
N SER A 186 -6.76 -4.06 -12.42
CA SER A 186 -6.01 -2.81 -12.24
C SER A 186 -4.52 -2.99 -12.50
N LYS A 187 -4.04 -2.36 -13.59
CA LYS A 187 -2.60 -2.28 -13.91
C LYS A 187 -1.82 -1.57 -12.82
N ARG A 188 -2.40 -0.54 -12.18
CA ARG A 188 -1.75 0.19 -11.06
C ARG A 188 -1.46 -0.75 -9.91
N VAL A 189 -2.44 -1.54 -9.48
CA VAL A 189 -2.25 -2.54 -8.41
C VAL A 189 -1.15 -3.53 -8.78
N LYS A 190 -1.13 -4.04 -10.01
CA LYS A 190 -0.09 -4.97 -10.47
C LYS A 190 1.30 -4.32 -10.52
N ILE A 191 1.40 -3.04 -10.84
CA ILE A 191 2.69 -2.33 -10.83
C ILE A 191 3.16 -2.08 -9.39
N THR A 192 2.25 -1.68 -8.50
CA THR A 192 2.57 -1.38 -7.08
C THR A 192 2.91 -2.63 -6.27
N PHE A 193 2.19 -3.75 -6.49
CA PHE A 193 2.33 -4.96 -5.68
C PHE A 193 2.90 -6.16 -6.46
N GLY A 194 2.86 -6.16 -7.79
CA GLY A 194 3.30 -7.28 -8.63
C GLY A 194 4.80 -7.30 -8.93
N ARG A 195 5.55 -6.23 -8.63
CA ARG A 195 7.03 -6.25 -8.62
C ARG A 195 7.62 -7.28 -7.62
N ASN A 196 6.79 -7.76 -6.70
CA ASN A 196 7.14 -8.71 -5.66
C ASN A 196 6.40 -10.06 -5.78
N LEU A 197 5.74 -10.37 -6.91
CA LEU A 197 5.29 -11.74 -7.20
C LEU A 197 6.44 -12.55 -7.83
#